data_AF-A0A530L6T8-F1
#
_entry.id   AF-A0A530L6T8-F1
#
_cell.length_a   1.000
_cell.length_b   1.000
_cell.length_c   1.000
_cell.angle_alpha   90.00
_cell.angle_beta   90.00
_cell.angle_gamma   90.00
#
_symmetry.space_group_name_H-M   'P 1'
#
loop_
_entity.id
_entity.type
_entity.pdbx_description
1 polymer ?
#
loop_
_entity_poly.entity_id
_entity_poly.type
_entity_poly.pdbx_seq_one_letter_code
_entity_poly.pdbx_strand_id
1 'polypeptide(L)'
;AKISTAMAANAVARAKADGANVTSGVSIHNLSLNENDVGEYRTFFRLTPPLRAEEDRLAMIEAIKDGTIDLIVSSHDPQDVDTKRLPFADAAA
;
A
#
# COMPACT_ATOMS: atom_id res chain seq x y z
N ALA A 1 -0.46 1.22 -11.44
CA ALA A 1 -1.37 1.43 -10.28
C ALA A 1 -0.60 1.23 -8.98
N LYS A 2 -1.00 1.87 -7.85
CA LYS A 2 -0.44 1.54 -6.52
C LYS A 2 -1.18 0.34 -5.93
N ILE A 3 -0.49 -0.75 -5.65
CA ILE A 3 -1.07 -1.96 -5.07
C ILE A 3 -0.60 -2.14 -3.62
N SER A 4 -1.36 -2.90 -2.83
CA SER A 4 -1.07 -3.15 -1.41
C SER A 4 -1.40 -4.58 -0.97
N THR A 5 -1.84 -5.45 -1.87
CA THR A 5 -2.32 -6.80 -1.52
C THR A 5 -1.66 -7.87 -2.38
N ALA A 6 -1.44 -9.04 -1.80
CA ALA A 6 -0.90 -10.21 -2.48
C ALA A 6 -1.75 -10.58 -3.71
N MET A 7 -3.08 -10.49 -3.59
CA MET A 7 -4.00 -10.74 -4.70
C MET A 7 -3.78 -9.78 -5.87
N ALA A 8 -3.51 -8.49 -5.60
CA ALA A 8 -3.21 -7.53 -6.65
C ALA A 8 -1.84 -7.80 -7.30
N ALA A 9 -0.82 -8.17 -6.51
CA ALA A 9 0.48 -8.58 -7.05
C ALA A 9 0.34 -9.81 -7.97
N ASN A 10 -0.41 -10.84 -7.54
CA ASN A 10 -0.68 -12.02 -8.35
C ASN A 10 -1.38 -11.68 -9.67
N ALA A 11 -2.32 -10.74 -9.65
CA ALA A 11 -2.99 -10.28 -10.86
C ALA A 11 -2.02 -9.57 -11.83
N VAL A 12 -1.12 -8.73 -11.31
CA VAL A 12 -0.08 -8.06 -12.11
C VAL A 12 0.92 -9.08 -12.68
N ALA A 13 1.39 -10.02 -11.86
CA ALA A 13 2.31 -11.08 -12.28
C ALA A 13 1.71 -11.91 -13.42
N ARG A 14 0.43 -12.30 -13.29
CA ARG A 14 -0.31 -13.00 -14.34
C ARG A 14 -0.40 -12.17 -15.62
N ALA A 15 -0.80 -10.90 -15.53
CA ALA A 15 -0.90 -10.03 -16.69
C ALA A 15 0.44 -9.87 -17.42
N LYS A 16 1.55 -9.73 -16.68
CA LYS A 16 2.91 -9.71 -17.24
C LYS A 16 3.26 -11.04 -17.93
N ALA A 17 2.96 -12.17 -17.30
CA ALA A 17 3.20 -13.50 -17.87
C ALA A 17 2.38 -13.75 -19.16
N ASP A 18 1.18 -13.18 -19.23
CA ASP A 18 0.32 -13.20 -20.43
C ASP A 18 0.81 -12.23 -21.53
N GLY A 19 1.93 -11.54 -21.32
CA GLY A 19 2.55 -10.61 -22.28
C GLY A 19 1.93 -9.21 -22.30
N ALA A 20 1.07 -8.88 -21.35
CA ALA A 20 0.49 -7.54 -21.27
C ALA A 20 1.55 -6.52 -20.84
N ASN A 21 1.55 -5.36 -21.51
CA ASN A 21 2.42 -4.25 -21.16
C ASN A 21 1.84 -3.46 -19.97
N VAL A 22 2.01 -4.01 -18.75
CA VAL A 22 1.49 -3.43 -17.51
C VAL A 22 2.61 -3.13 -16.52
N THR A 23 2.43 -2.06 -15.76
CA THR A 23 3.32 -1.68 -14.66
C THR A 23 2.54 -1.44 -13.37
N SER A 24 3.19 -1.72 -12.24
CA SER A 24 2.64 -1.51 -10.91
C SER A 24 3.65 -0.83 -9.99
N GLY A 25 3.14 -0.16 -8.97
CA GLY A 25 3.94 0.48 -7.95
C GLY A 25 3.40 0.17 -6.57
N VAL A 26 4.21 0.46 -5.55
CA VAL A 26 3.83 0.37 -4.14
C VAL A 26 4.36 1.58 -3.40
N SER A 27 3.65 2.02 -2.38
CA SER A 27 4.11 3.12 -1.55
C SER A 27 5.14 2.65 -0.53
N ILE A 28 6.02 3.56 -0.10
CA ILE A 28 6.98 3.25 0.98
C ILE A 28 6.26 2.87 2.28
N HIS A 29 5.10 3.45 2.58
CA HIS A 29 4.35 3.11 3.79
C HIS A 29 3.79 1.68 3.74
N ASN A 30 3.35 1.18 2.59
CA ASN A 30 2.89 -0.20 2.44
C ASN A 30 4.03 -1.25 2.41
N LEU A 31 5.29 -0.82 2.41
CA LEU A 31 6.46 -1.70 2.60
C LEU A 31 6.97 -1.66 4.03
N SER A 32 6.89 -0.49 4.66
CA SER A 32 7.47 -0.25 5.98
C SER A 32 6.51 -0.54 7.13
N LEU A 33 5.19 -0.46 6.90
CA LEU A 33 4.16 -0.55 7.94
C LEU A 33 3.06 -1.56 7.56
N ASN A 34 2.37 -2.10 8.56
CA ASN A 34 1.21 -2.98 8.46
C ASN A 34 0.08 -2.55 9.42
N GLU A 35 -1.01 -3.31 9.47
CA GLU A 35 -2.16 -3.01 10.32
C GLU A 35 -1.85 -2.94 11.82
N ASN A 36 -0.82 -3.64 12.30
CA ASN A 36 -0.42 -3.59 13.71
C ASN A 36 0.12 -2.21 14.09
N ASP A 37 0.73 -1.49 13.14
CA ASP A 37 1.25 -0.13 13.37
C ASP A 37 0.13 0.90 13.58
N VAL A 38 -1.10 0.61 13.11
CA VAL A 38 -2.28 1.45 13.35
C VAL A 38 -2.55 1.59 14.86
N GLY A 39 -2.22 0.55 15.64
CA GLY A 39 -2.33 0.55 17.11
C GLY A 39 -3.73 0.93 17.59
N GLU A 40 -3.80 1.88 18.51
CA GLU A 40 -5.05 2.43 19.06
C GLU A 40 -5.73 3.41 18.08
N TYR A 41 -5.90 3.01 16.81
CA TYR A 41 -6.51 3.82 15.77
C TYR A 41 -5.80 5.15 15.51
N ARG A 42 -4.48 5.12 15.38
CA ARG A 42 -3.69 6.30 15.02
C ARG A 42 -4.13 6.81 13.65
N THR A 43 -4.91 7.88 13.65
CA THR A 43 -5.55 8.50 12.47
C THR A 43 -4.57 8.95 11.39
N PHE A 44 -3.33 9.29 11.78
CA PHE A 44 -2.25 9.59 10.85
C PHE A 44 -1.84 8.40 9.96
N PHE A 45 -2.23 7.17 10.32
CA PHE A 45 -2.06 5.97 9.50
C PHE A 45 -3.32 5.56 8.74
N ARG A 46 -4.38 6.37 8.76
CA ARG A 46 -5.43 6.28 7.74
C ARG A 46 -4.83 6.76 6.42
N LEU A 47 -4.62 5.83 5.50
CA LEU A 47 -3.93 6.01 4.23
C LEU A 47 -4.73 5.36 3.08
N THR A 48 -4.47 5.80 1.85
CA THR A 48 -5.00 5.15 0.64
C THR A 48 -3.89 4.70 -0.33
N PRO A 49 -3.76 3.38 -0.61
CA PRO A 49 -4.49 2.26 0.01
C PRO A 49 -4.10 2.06 1.50
N PRO A 50 -4.95 1.38 2.31
CA PRO A 50 -4.68 1.24 3.74
C PRO A 50 -3.49 0.31 4.01
N LEU A 51 -2.96 0.41 5.23
CA LEU A 51 -2.05 -0.60 5.76
C LEU A 51 -2.80 -1.93 5.90
N ARG A 52 -2.18 -3.02 5.43
CA ARG A 52 -2.78 -4.35 5.37
C ARG A 52 -2.17 -5.26 6.43
N ALA A 53 -2.63 -6.51 6.48
CA ALA A 53 -2.01 -7.56 7.27
C ALA A 53 -0.53 -7.76 6.89
N GLU A 54 0.24 -8.34 7.81
CA GLU A 54 1.68 -8.55 7.61
C GLU A 54 1.97 -9.43 6.38
N GLU A 55 1.10 -10.39 6.08
CA GLU A 55 1.22 -11.26 4.91
C GLU A 55 1.17 -10.47 3.61
N ASP A 56 0.30 -9.46 3.52
CA ASP A 56 0.23 -8.57 2.36
C ASP A 56 1.48 -7.69 2.26
N ARG A 57 2.00 -7.18 3.39
CA ARG A 57 3.23 -6.37 3.43
C ARG A 57 4.43 -7.20 2.93
N LEU A 58 4.57 -8.43 3.41
CA LEU A 58 5.62 -9.36 2.96
C LEU A 58 5.44 -9.73 1.49
N ALA A 59 4.22 -9.93 1.02
CA ALA A 59 3.95 -10.16 -0.40
C ALA A 59 4.36 -8.97 -1.29
N MET A 60 4.21 -7.73 -0.83
CA MET A 60 4.73 -6.56 -1.56
C MET A 60 6.26 -6.55 -1.61
N ILE A 61 6.93 -6.99 -0.55
CA ILE A 61 8.40 -7.11 -0.54
C ILE A 61 8.86 -8.16 -1.55
N GLU A 62 8.23 -9.34 -1.57
CA GLU A 62 8.56 -10.38 -2.54
C GLU A 62 8.24 -9.94 -3.98
N ALA A 63 7.12 -9.25 -4.20
CA ALA A 63 6.75 -8.71 -5.50
C ALA A 63 7.71 -7.62 -6.01
N ILE A 64 8.43 -6.92 -5.14
CA ILE A 64 9.55 -6.05 -5.56
C ILE A 64 10.75 -6.91 -5.96
N LYS A 65 11.10 -7.91 -5.15
CA LYS A 65 12.26 -8.77 -5.40
C LYS A 65 12.15 -9.54 -6.72
N ASP A 66 10.95 -10.00 -7.07
CA ASP A 66 10.69 -10.77 -8.29
C ASP A 66 10.39 -9.90 -9.53
N GLY A 67 10.29 -8.58 -9.37
CA GLY A 67 10.03 -7.64 -10.47
C GLY A 67 8.55 -7.52 -10.88
N THR A 68 7.62 -8.10 -10.11
CA THR A 68 6.17 -7.86 -10.29
C THR A 68 5.82 -6.38 -10.08
N ILE A 69 6.42 -5.74 -9.09
CA ILE A 69 6.32 -4.31 -8.80
C ILE A 69 7.54 -3.58 -9.37
N ASP A 70 7.28 -2.56 -10.19
CA ASP A 70 8.30 -1.88 -10.98
C ASP A 70 8.92 -0.67 -10.24
N LEU A 71 8.17 -0.08 -9.30
CA LEU A 71 8.55 1.20 -8.69
C LEU A 71 8.02 1.38 -7.27
N ILE A 72 8.84 2.03 -6.45
CA ILE A 72 8.49 2.48 -5.11
C ILE A 72 8.19 3.97 -5.17
N VAL A 73 7.07 4.40 -4.57
CA VAL A 73 6.68 5.82 -4.51
C VAL A 73 6.55 6.30 -3.07
N SER A 74 6.78 7.60 -2.83
CA SER A 74 6.46 8.21 -1.54
C SER A 74 4.98 8.12 -1.22
N SER A 75 4.14 8.25 -2.26
CA SER A 75 2.71 8.48 -2.13
C SER A 75 2.41 9.67 -1.22
N HIS A 76 3.16 10.76 -1.40
CA HIS A 76 3.00 11.99 -0.64
C HIS A 76 1.60 12.59 -0.88
N ASP A 77 0.81 12.64 0.20
CA ASP A 77 -0.53 13.19 0.22
C ASP A 77 -0.71 13.98 1.53
N PRO A 78 -0.26 15.25 1.58
CA PRO A 78 -0.36 16.07 2.78
C PRO A 78 -1.83 16.44 3.04
N GLN A 79 -2.24 16.27 4.29
CA GLN A 79 -3.60 16.57 4.76
C GLN A 79 -3.55 17.57 5.91
N ASP A 80 -4.63 18.34 6.04
CA ASP A 80 -4.77 19.27 7.15
C ASP A 80 -4.75 18.53 8.50
N VAL A 81 -4.14 19.14 9.51
CA VAL A 81 -3.98 18.52 10.82
C VAL A 81 -5.33 18.28 11.51
N ASP A 82 -6.33 19.12 11.26
CA ASP A 82 -7.65 18.99 11.84
C ASP A 82 -8.40 17.82 11.21
N THR A 83 -8.29 17.63 9.88
CA THR A 83 -8.90 16.47 9.22
C THR A 83 -8.22 15.16 9.63
N LYS A 84 -6.94 15.18 10.01
CA LYS A 84 -6.25 14.01 10.57
C LYS A 84 -6.52 13.78 12.06
N ARG A 85 -7.19 14.69 12.78
CA ARG A 85 -7.51 14.54 14.22
C ARG A 85 -8.93 14.09 14.51
N LEU A 86 -9.76 13.91 13.49
CA LEU A 86 -11.08 13.29 13.58
C LEU A 86 -10.99 11.81 14.00
N PRO A 87 -12.10 11.18 14.46
CA PRO A 87 -12.15 9.73 14.64
C PRO A 87 -11.66 8.98 13.39
N PHE A 88 -11.09 7.79 13.55
CA PHE A 88 -10.43 7.07 12.44
C PHE A 88 -11.33 6.89 11.22
N ALA A 89 -12.63 6.62 11.40
CA ALA A 89 -13.60 6.48 10.31
C ALA A 89 -13.86 7.79 9.53
N ASP A 90 -13.57 8.95 10.12
CA ASP A 90 -13.84 10.29 9.58
C ASP A 90 -12.56 11.05 9.17
N ALA A 91 -11.38 10.63 9.65
CA ALA A 91 -10.11 11.30 9.36
C ALA A 91 -9.70 11.24 7.88
N ALA A 92 -9.05 12.27 7.32
CA ALA A 92 -8.58 12.18 5.92
C ALA A 92 -7.65 10.96 5.71
N ALA A 93 -7.80 10.28 4.58
CA ALA A 93 -6.97 9.16 4.15
C ALA A 93 -5.80 9.59 3.27
#